data_AF-A0A3C0V054-F1
#
_entry.id   AF-A0A3C0V054-F1
#
_cell.length_a   1.000
_cell.length_b   1.000
_cell.length_c   1.000
_cell.angle_alpha   90.00
_cell.angle_beta   90.00
_cell.angle_gamma   90.00
#
_symmetry.space_group_name_H-M   'P 1'
#
loop_
_entity.id
_entity.type
_entity.pdbx_description
1 polymer ?
#
loop_
_entity_poly.entity_id
_entity_poly.type
_entity_poly.pdbx_seq_one_letter_code
_entity_poly.pdbx_strand_id
1 'polypeptide(L)' 'CRFLRTHTRKTFSELLSEVRIEHACRLLKDSTKSVSEIAFECGYSNLSNFNRQFKQITKLTPREYVKSAGELGQ' A
#
# COMPACT_ATOMS: atom_id res chain seq x y z
N CYS A 1 27.46 -12.38 -11.05
CA CYS A 1 26.47 -13.07 -10.22
C CYS A 1 25.10 -13.11 -10.92
N ARG A 2 24.75 -14.26 -11.50
CA ARG A 2 23.53 -14.49 -12.30
C ARG A 2 22.62 -15.47 -11.55
N PHE A 3 22.06 -15.05 -10.41
CA PHE A 3 21.37 -15.98 -9.50
C PHE A 3 20.00 -15.52 -8.98
N LEU A 4 19.34 -14.58 -9.67
CA LEU A 4 17.99 -14.16 -9.31
C LEU A 4 17.07 -14.18 -10.52
N ARG A 5 16.96 -15.35 -11.16
CA ARG A 5 16.09 -15.52 -12.33
C ARG A 5 15.43 -16.88 -12.29
N THR A 6 14.65 -17.16 -11.24
CA THR A 6 13.82 -18.36 -11.21
C THR A 6 12.68 -18.20 -10.18
N HIS A 7 11.46 -18.03 -10.71
CA HIS A 7 10.14 -18.30 -10.11
C HIS A 7 9.29 -17.19 -9.46
N THR A 8 9.75 -15.95 -9.33
CA THR A 8 8.85 -14.82 -9.00
C THR A 8 9.11 -13.70 -10.00
N ARG A 9 8.20 -13.45 -10.96
CA ARG A 9 8.29 -12.26 -11.84
C ARG A 9 7.96 -10.97 -11.06
N LYS A 10 8.46 -10.84 -9.84
CA LYS A 10 8.34 -9.67 -8.99
C LYS A 10 9.74 -9.29 -8.56
N THR A 11 10.11 -8.05 -8.80
CA THR A 11 11.34 -7.46 -8.28
C THR A 11 11.24 -7.31 -6.76
N PHE A 12 12.38 -7.21 -6.07
CA PHE A 12 12.42 -6.93 -4.63
C PHE A 12 11.60 -5.68 -4.27
N SER A 13 11.64 -4.66 -5.13
CA SER A 13 10.87 -3.43 -4.99
C SER A 13 9.36 -3.68 -5.01
N GLU A 14 8.86 -4.61 -5.84
CA GLU A 14 7.44 -4.95 -5.87
C GLU A 14 7.00 -5.66 -4.59
N LEU A 15 7.78 -6.62 -4.11
CA LEU A 15 7.51 -7.30 -2.84
C LEU A 15 7.53 -6.31 -1.66
N LEU A 16 8.50 -5.40 -1.65
CA LEU A 16 8.58 -4.35 -0.63
C LEU A 16 7.36 -3.43 -0.68
N SER A 17 6.92 -3.04 -1.88
CA SER A 17 5.71 -2.24 -2.06
C SER A 17 4.47 -3.00 -1.59
N GLU A 18 4.33 -4.29 -1.87
CA GLU A 18 3.21 -5.10 -1.38
C GLU A 18 3.14 -5.09 0.15
N VAL A 19 4.26 -5.33 0.83
CA VAL A 19 4.34 -5.29 2.31
C VAL A 19 4.00 -3.90 2.86
N ARG A 20 4.52 -2.84 2.23
CA ARG A 20 4.23 -1.45 2.65
C ARG A 20 2.76 -1.09 2.46
N ILE A 21 2.14 -1.49 1.34
CA ILE A 21 0.73 -1.23 1.09
C ILE A 21 -0.16 -2.05 2.04
N GLU A 22 0.21 -3.29 2.36
CA GLU A 22 -0.50 -4.09 3.37
C GLU A 22 -0.49 -3.41 4.74
N HIS A 23 0.67 -2.87 5.15
CA HIS A 23 0.78 -2.09 6.38
C HIS A 23 -0.08 -0.83 6.33
N ALA A 24 -0.04 -0.08 5.22
CA ALA A 24 -0.88 1.09 5.01
C ALA A 24 -2.37 0.77 5.11
N CYS A 25 -2.83 -0.35 4.56
CA CYS A 25 -4.21 -0.81 4.67
C CYS A 25 -4.65 -1.03 6.12
N ARG A 26 -3.77 -1.59 6.97
CA ARG A 26 -4.06 -1.76 8.39
C ARG A 26 -4.18 -0.42 9.10
N LEU A 27 -3.23 0.50 8.85
CA LEU A 27 -3.26 1.84 9.42
C LEU A 27 -4.49 2.64 8.97
N LEU A 28 -4.94 2.49 7.72
CA LEU A 28 -6.15 3.14 7.20
C LEU A 28 -7.44 2.63 7.85
N LYS A 29 -7.42 1.43 8.45
CA LYS A 29 -8.56 0.85 9.18
C LYS A 29 -8.56 1.22 10.66
N ASP A 30 -7.38 1.20 11.26
CA ASP A 30 -7.22 1.30 12.71
C ASP A 30 -7.00 2.76 13.16
N SER A 31 -6.53 3.62 12.26
CA SER A 31 -6.09 4.98 12.60
C SER A 31 -6.97 6.05 11.99
N THR A 32 -7.12 7.17 12.71
CA THR A 32 -7.72 8.41 12.19
C THR A 32 -6.70 9.30 11.47
N LYS A 33 -5.48 8.80 11.25
CA LYS A 33 -4.39 9.50 10.55
C LYS A 33 -4.78 9.80 9.10
N SER A 34 -4.26 10.91 8.57
CA SER A 34 -4.48 11.25 7.17
C SER A 34 -3.73 10.27 6.23
N VAL A 35 -4.23 10.12 5.00
CA VAL A 35 -3.57 9.31 3.95
C VAL A 35 -2.12 9.76 3.72
N SER A 36 -1.84 11.06 3.88
CA SER A 36 -0.50 11.63 3.77
C SER A 36 0.44 11.07 4.84
N GLU A 37 0.03 11.11 6.10
CA GLU A 37 0.82 10.62 7.23
C GLU A 37 1.09 9.13 7.11
N ILE A 38 0.08 8.35 6.74
CA ILE A 38 0.21 6.90 6.54
C ILE A 38 1.20 6.61 5.40
N ALA A 39 1.18 7.37 4.31
CA ALA A 39 2.13 7.21 3.22
C ALA A 39 3.58 7.45 3.70
N PHE A 40 3.81 8.52 4.48
CA PHE A 40 5.13 8.81 5.05
C PHE A 40 5.58 7.72 6.04
N GLU A 41 4.69 7.24 6.91
CA GLU A 41 4.97 6.16 7.87
C GLU A 41 5.32 4.84 7.16
N CYS A 42 4.70 4.56 6.01
CA CYS A 42 5.00 3.41 5.17
C CYS A 42 6.27 3.58 4.29
N GLY A 43 7.02 4.68 4.48
CA GLY A 43 8.29 4.92 3.78
C GLY A 43 8.14 5.46 2.35
N TYR A 44 7.04 6.14 2.05
CA TYR A 44 6.87 6.88 0.79
C TYR A 44 7.17 8.36 0.98
N SER A 45 8.08 8.89 0.16
CA SER A 45 8.42 10.32 0.16
C SER A 45 7.38 11.17 -0.59
N ASN A 46 6.54 10.56 -1.42
CA ASN A 46 5.55 11.25 -2.24
C ASN A 46 4.23 10.47 -2.32
N LEU A 47 3.15 11.17 -1.96
CA LEU A 47 1.76 10.72 -2.05
C LEU A 47 1.35 10.23 -3.44
N SER A 48 1.82 10.87 -4.52
CA SER A 48 1.46 10.44 -5.88
C SER A 48 1.98 9.04 -6.21
N ASN A 49 3.19 8.71 -5.75
CA ASN A 49 3.75 7.37 -5.92
C ASN A 49 3.03 6.34 -5.03
N PHE A 50 2.74 6.72 -3.79
CA PHE A 50 1.94 5.91 -2.88
C PHE A 50 0.56 5.58 -3.47
N ASN A 51 -0.20 6.60 -3.90
CA ASN A 51 -1.54 6.43 -4.47
C ASN A 51 -1.53 5.51 -5.69
N ARG A 52 -0.53 5.65 -6.57
CA ARG A 52 -0.41 4.79 -7.75
C ARG A 52 -0.15 3.34 -7.36
N GLN A 53 0.78 3.08 -6.45
CA GLN A 53 1.10 1.71 -6.01
C GLN A 53 -0.03 1.10 -5.17
N PHE A 54 -0.63 1.88 -4.28
CA PHE A 54 -1.79 1.49 -3.49
C PHE A 54 -2.94 1.04 -4.40
N LYS A 55 -3.28 1.82 -5.42
CA LYS A 55 -4.32 1.46 -6.40
C LYS A 55 -3.93 0.26 -7.25
N GLN A 56 -2.67 0.10 -7.63
CA GLN A 56 -2.25 -1.08 -8.39
C GLN A 56 -2.43 -2.38 -7.60
N ILE A 57 -2.11 -2.35 -6.31
CA ILE A 57 -2.12 -3.51 -5.41
C ILE A 57 -3.53 -3.78 -4.87
N THR A 58 -4.20 -2.78 -4.30
CA THR A 58 -5.53 -2.93 -3.66
C THR A 58 -6.70 -2.76 -4.64
N LYS A 59 -6.44 -2.32 -5.87
CA LYS A 59 -7.44 -1.91 -6.89
C LYS A 59 -8.30 -0.70 -6.53
N LEU A 60 -8.14 -0.15 -5.33
CA LEU A 60 -8.88 0.99 -4.81
C LEU A 60 -7.92 2.15 -4.54
N THR A 61 -8.40 3.39 -4.59
CA THR A 61 -7.61 4.50 -4.04
C THR A 61 -7.64 4.44 -2.51
N PRO A 62 -6.64 5.01 -1.80
CA PRO A 62 -6.65 5.03 -0.33
C PRO A 62 -7.92 5.65 0.26
N ARG A 63 -8.48 6.68 -0.40
CA ARG A 63 -9.73 7.33 0.02
C ARG A 63 -10.94 6.42 -0.16
N GLU A 64 -11.02 5.70 -1.29
CA GLU A 64 -12.06 4.68 -1.51
C GLU A 64 -11.93 3.53 -0.53
N TYR A 65 -10.70 3.09 -0.24
CA TYR A 65 -10.42 2.02 0.70
C TYR A 65 -10.92 2.37 2.11
N VAL A 66 -10.60 3.57 2.61
CA VAL A 66 -11.09 4.06 3.91
C VAL A 66 -12.61 4.12 3.94
N LYS A 67 -13.24 4.62 2.86
CA LYS A 67 -14.70 4.67 2.76
C LYS A 67 -15.32 3.27 2.81
N SER A 68 -14.78 2.31 2.06
CA SER A 68 -15.25 0.93 2.03
C SER A 68 -14.97 0.16 3.32
N ALA A 69 -13.87 0.47 4.02
CA ALA A 69 -13.53 -0.16 5.27
C ALA A 69 -14.50 0.23 6.40
N GLY A 70 -15.11 1.42 6.31
CA GLY A 70 -16.19 1.84 7.20
C GLY A 70 -17.49 1.05 7.02
N GLU A 71 -17.65 0.29 5.93
CA GLU A 71 -18.89 -0.45 5.62
C GLU A 71 -18.85 -1.95 5.98
N LEU A 72 -17.67 -2.52 6.28
CA LEU A 72 -17.51 -3.95 6.64
C LEU A 72 -17.48 -4.21 8.16
N GLY A 73 -17.95 -3.25 8.95
CA GLY A 73 -18.05 -3.31 10.42
C GLY A 73 -19.47 -3.19 10.97
N GLN A 74 -20.49 -3.53 10.18
CA GLN A 74 -21.87 -3.75 10.65
C GLN A 74 -22.25 -5.21 10.58
#